data_AF-A0A822G1X8-F1
#
_entry.id   AF-A0A822G1X8-F1
#
_cell.length_a   1.000
_cell.length_b   1.000
_cell.length_c   1.000
_cell.angle_alpha   90.00
_cell.angle_beta   90.00
_cell.angle_gamma   90.00
#
_symmetry.space_group_name_H-M   'P 1'
#
loop_
_entity.id
_entity.type
_entity.pdbx_description
1 polymer ?
#
loop_
_entity_poly.entity_id
_entity_poly.type
_entity_poly.pdbx_seq_one_letter_code
_entity_poly.pdbx_strand_id
1 'polypeptide(L)' 'RFLSYDEQQDWSRLLSNSSLTNKSIRLHTIGQTYENRSLTVIEIHSKSHPRYRKGRRRKNAVFIDGGMHAREWLSIGVAN' A
#
# COMPACT_ATOMS: atom_id res chain seq x y z
N ARG A 1 -15.17 -4.63 12.40
CA ARG A 1 -15.87 -4.07 11.21
C ARG A 1 -14.95 -4.27 10.01
N PHE A 2 -15.50 -4.66 8.85
CA PHE A 2 -14.75 -4.79 7.60
C PHE A 2 -14.89 -3.51 6.77
N LEU A 3 -13.82 -3.12 6.07
CA LEU A 3 -13.80 -1.90 5.25
C LEU A 3 -14.28 -2.19 3.84
N SER A 4 -15.13 -1.33 3.28
CA SER A 4 -15.45 -1.32 1.86
C SER A 4 -14.24 -0.91 1.02
N TYR A 5 -14.29 -1.11 -0.31
CA TYR A 5 -13.24 -0.65 -1.21
C TYR A 5 -12.98 0.86 -1.07
N ASP A 6 -14.04 1.67 -1.02
CA ASP A 6 -13.92 3.12 -0.90
C ASP A 6 -13.30 3.53 0.44
N GLU A 7 -13.72 2.88 1.53
CA GLU A 7 -13.13 3.10 2.86
C GLU A 7 -11.64 2.73 2.90
N GLN A 8 -11.24 1.65 2.23
CA GLN A 8 -9.82 1.25 2.12
C GLN A 8 -9.00 2.27 1.33
N GLN A 9 -9.55 2.81 0.23
CA GLN A 9 -8.86 3.83 -0.57
C GLN A 9 -8.73 5.15 0.21
N ASP A 10 -9.78 5.56 0.92
CA ASP A 10 -9.74 6.75 1.74
C ASP A 10 -8.76 6.61 2.89
N TRP A 11 -8.72 5.45 3.54
CA TRP A 11 -7.73 5.13 4.57
C TRP A 11 -6.29 5.25 4.03
N SER A 12 -6.03 4.64 2.86
CA SER A 12 -4.73 4.70 2.20
C SER A 12 -4.31 6.15 1.88
N ARG A 13 -5.24 6.96 1.38
CA ARG A 13 -5.01 8.39 1.08
C ARG A 13 -4.69 9.19 2.35
N LEU A 14 -5.43 8.95 3.43
CA LEU A 14 -5.18 9.60 4.73
C LEU A 14 -3.78 9.25 5.26
N LEU A 15 -3.39 7.98 5.18
CA LEU A 15 -2.05 7.53 5.59
C LEU A 15 -0.94 8.18 4.77
N SER A 16 -1.13 8.33 3.45
CA SER A 16 -0.14 8.99 2.60
C SER A 16 -0.05 10.50 2.83
N ASN A 17 -1.15 11.16 3.18
CA ASN A 17 -1.23 12.62 3.31
C ASN A 17 -0.94 13.13 4.72
N SER A 18 -1.02 12.26 5.74
CA SER A 18 -0.75 12.64 7.13
C SER A 18 0.71 13.09 7.31
N SER A 19 0.90 14.19 8.05
CA SER A 19 2.22 14.76 8.35
C SER A 19 3.14 13.83 9.15
N LEU A 20 2.57 12.84 9.83
CA LEU A 20 3.30 11.83 10.60
C LEU A 20 3.94 10.77 9.70
N THR A 21 3.28 10.42 8.59
CA THR A 21 3.59 9.23 7.79
C THR A 21 3.97 9.52 6.34
N ASN A 22 3.69 10.73 5.81
CA ASN A 22 3.94 11.11 4.42
C ASN A 22 5.41 10.98 3.96
N LYS A 23 6.38 10.99 4.87
CA LYS A 23 7.81 10.78 4.58
C LYS A 23 8.18 9.31 4.38
N SER A 24 7.34 8.39 4.84
CA SER A 24 7.61 6.95 4.90
C SER A 24 6.63 6.14 4.06
N ILE A 25 5.47 6.70 3.73
CA ILE A 25 4.41 6.03 2.97
C ILE A 25 4.34 6.63 1.57
N ARG A 26 4.18 5.76 0.56
CA ARG A 26 3.85 6.14 -0.81
C ARG A 26 2.78 5.21 -1.36
N LEU A 27 1.86 5.76 -2.14
CA LEU A 27 0.85 4.98 -2.84
C LEU A 27 1.27 4.78 -4.29
N HIS A 28 1.09 3.57 -4.80
CA HIS A 28 1.31 3.23 -6.20
C HIS A 28 0.05 2.60 -6.76
N THR A 29 -0.43 3.09 -7.91
CA THR A 29 -1.43 2.37 -8.69
C THR A 29 -0.71 1.44 -9.64
N ILE A 30 -0.83 0.13 -9.40
CA ILE A 30 -0.17 -0.90 -10.22
C ILE A 30 -1.00 -1.33 -11.42
N GLY A 31 -2.28 -0.96 -11.45
CA GLY A 31 -3.19 -1.27 -12.54
C GLY A 31 -4.63 -0.94 -12.18
N GLN A 32 -5.54 -1.46 -13.00
CA GLN A 32 -6.98 -1.34 -12.81
C GLN A 32 -7.62 -2.73 -12.96
N THR A 33 -8.70 -2.98 -12.22
CA THR A 33 -9.52 -4.18 -12.38
C THR A 33 -10.34 -4.10 -13.67
N TYR A 34 -10.97 -5.22 -14.04
CA TYR A 34 -11.92 -5.27 -15.15
C TYR A 34 -13.06 -4.25 -14.99
N GLU A 35 -13.55 -4.05 -13.76
CA GLU A 35 -14.60 -3.09 -13.43
C GLU A 35 -14.05 -1.68 -13.13
N ASN A 36 -12.83 -1.39 -13.58
CA ASN A 36 -12.20 -0.07 -13.51
C ASN A 36 -11.96 0.43 -12.07
N ARG A 37 -11.64 -0.48 -11.13
CA ARG A 37 -11.16 -0.10 -9.79
C ARG A 37 -9.64 -0.05 -9.75
N SER A 38 -9.07 0.95 -9.10
CA SER A 38 -7.62 1.09 -8.96
C SER A 38 -7.05 0.01 -8.04
N LEU A 39 -6.02 -0.68 -8.53
CA LEU A 39 -5.21 -1.58 -7.72
C LEU A 39 -4.10 -0.75 -7.07
N THR A 40 -4.36 -0.29 -5.85
CA THR A 40 -3.45 0.56 -5.08
C THR A 40 -2.60 -0.27 -4.14
N VAL A 41 -1.28 -0.05 -4.14
CA VAL A 41 -0.31 -0.64 -3.21
C VAL A 41 0.28 0.43 -2.32
N ILE A 42 0.43 0.13 -1.03
CA ILE A 42 1.09 0.98 -0.04
C ILE A 42 2.56 0.55 0.07
N GLU A 43 3.48 1.43 -0.34
CA GLU A 43 4.91 1.25 -0.09
C GLU A 43 5.30 1.94 1.22
N ILE A 44 5.77 1.16 2.18
CA ILE A 44 6.33 1.65 3.45
C ILE A 44 7.85 1.58 3.39
N HIS A 45 8.51 2.72 3.58
CA HIS A 45 9.96 2.82 3.61
C HIS A 45 10.44 3.62 4.83
N SER A 46 11.62 3.28 5.33
CA SER A 46 12.28 4.11 6.34
C SER A 46 12.84 5.38 5.68
N LYS A 47 12.75 6.52 6.39
CA LYS A 47 13.22 7.86 5.95
C LYS A 47 14.64 7.88 5.36
N SER A 48 15.48 6.89 5.67
CA SER A 48 16.84 6.75 5.18
C SER A 48 16.98 5.94 3.88
N HIS A 49 15.89 5.65 3.15
CA HIS A 49 15.92 4.90 1.90
C HIS A 49 15.79 5.82 0.65
N PRO A 50 16.88 6.46 0.19
CA PRO A 50 16.92 6.98 -1.15
C PRO A 50 16.89 5.80 -2.12
N ARG A 51 15.86 5.76 -2.97
CA ARG A 51 15.81 4.89 -4.15
C ARG A 51 17.12 5.14 -4.91
N TYR A 52 18.01 4.15 -4.91
CA TYR A 52 19.29 4.22 -5.62
C TYR A 52 20.24 5.37 -5.17
N ARG A 53 20.88 5.24 -3.99
CA ARG A 53 22.19 5.87 -3.78
C ARG A 53 23.29 4.88 -4.13
N LYS A 54 24.09 5.19 -5.16
CA LYS A 54 25.33 4.48 -5.49
C LYS A 54 26.13 4.26 -4.20
N GLY A 55 26.38 3.00 -3.85
CA GLY A 55 27.13 2.62 -2.63
C GLY A 55 26.31 2.25 -1.38
N ARG A 56 24.97 2.27 -1.40
CA ARG A 56 24.14 1.70 -0.31
C ARG A 56 23.61 0.31 -0.71
N ARG A 57 23.74 -0.68 0.20
CA ARG A 57 23.16 -2.02 0.03
C ARG A 57 21.65 -1.90 -0.22
N ARG A 58 21.15 -2.58 -1.27
CA ARG A 58 19.72 -2.73 -1.51
C ARG A 58 19.11 -3.42 -0.28
N LYS A 59 18.04 -2.85 0.27
CA LYS A 59 17.28 -3.50 1.34
C LYS A 59 16.39 -4.57 0.71
N ASN A 60 16.17 -5.66 1.45
CA ASN A 60 15.20 -6.67 1.03
C ASN A 60 13.79 -6.05 1.01
N ALA A 61 13.00 -6.42 0.02
CA ALA A 61 11.59 -6.06 -0.07
C ALA A 61 10.73 -7.23 0.40
N VAL A 62 9.63 -6.91 1.09
CA VAL A 62 8.59 -7.86 1.46
C VAL A 62 7.31 -7.41 0.77
N PHE A 63 6.65 -8.33 0.08
CA PHE A 63 5.36 -8.09 -0.55
C PHE A 63 4.28 -8.84 0.23
N ILE A 64 3.21 -8.13 0.58
CA ILE A 64 2.06 -8.65 1.30
C ILE A 64 0.83 -8.32 0.47
N ASP A 65 -0.03 -9.30 0.23
CA ASP A 65 -1.26 -9.16 -0.55
C ASP A 65 -2.41 -9.89 0.14
N GLY A 66 -3.64 -9.44 -0.12
CA GLY A 66 -4.87 -9.96 0.44
C GLY A 66 -6.06 -9.62 -0.44
N GLY A 67 -7.13 -10.42 -0.36
CA GLY A 67 -8.33 -10.20 -1.17
C GLY A 67 -8.26 -10.72 -2.61
N MET A 68 -7.29 -11.58 -2.94
CA MET A 68 -7.23 -12.29 -4.22
C MET A 68 -8.54 -13.06 -4.49
N HIS A 69 -9.10 -13.71 -3.47
CA HIS A 69 -10.44 -14.28 -3.54
C HIS A 69 -11.45 -13.37 -2.85
N ALA A 70 -12.54 -13.05 -3.54
CA ALA A 70 -13.57 -12.12 -3.06
C ALA A 70 -14.21 -12.50 -1.72
N ARG A 71 -14.17 -13.78 -1.31
CA ARG A 71 -14.75 -14.27 -0.05
C ARG A 71 -13.76 -14.30 1.12
N GLU A 72 -12.48 -14.04 0.88
CA GLU A 72 -11.43 -14.04 1.90
C GLU A 72 -11.24 -12.65 2.54
N TRP A 73 -12.36 -11.99 2.84
CA TRP A 73 -12.46 -10.66 3.45
C TRP A 73 -11.56 -10.40 4.67
N LEU A 74 -11.23 -11.43 5.46
CA LEU A 74 -10.29 -11.30 6.58
C LEU A 74 -8.86 -10.96 6.13
N SER A 75 -8.40 -11.49 4.98
CA SER A 75 -7.05 -11.23 4.45
C SER A 75 -6.84 -9.76 4.11
N ILE A 76 -7.89 -9.09 3.61
CA ILE A 76 -7.90 -7.66 3.32
C ILE A 76 -7.72 -6.84 4.59
N GLY A 77 -8.33 -7.27 5.70
CA GLY A 77 -8.20 -6.60 7.00
C GLY A 77 -6.82 -6.76 7.64
N VAL A 78 -6.07 -7.81 7.31
CA VAL A 78 -4.70 -8.02 7.79
C VAL A 78 -3.68 -7.26 6.95
N ALA A 79 -3.95 -7.08 5.66
CA ALA A 79 -3.04 -6.40 4.74
C ALA A 79 -3.13 -4.85 4.78
N ASN A 80 -4.24 -4.29 5.28
CA ASN A 80 -4.51 -2.84 5.34
C ASN A 80 -4.00 -2.15 6.61
#